data_AF-A0AAN6SA28-F1
#
_entry.id   AF-A0AAN6SA28-F1
#
_cell.length_a   1.000
_cell.length_b   1.000
_cell.length_c   1.000
_cell.angle_alpha   90.00
_cell.angle_beta   90.00
_cell.angle_gamma   90.00
#
_symmetry.space_group_name_H-M   'P 1'
#
loop_
_entity.id
_entity.type
_entity.pdbx_description
1 polymer ?
#
loop_
_entity_poly.entity_id
_entity_poly.type
_entity_poly.pdbx_seq_one_letter_code
_entity_poly.pdbx_strand_id
1 'polypeptide(L)'
;MASQQDLQELLRLITVGRKTPMMQAMTQIKALQAVELRSIKQIAEAPLKTVEGAIKDDKAARALQSACKAAVKRGGTGGTPSKRATPAPSASSSKRAKYDDGFMHGGPLEMTPQELEASLELPLCLDEEKIAGTVIETNRAPLVLAFAVDLLRYTMPEQPLSSRLSLAQAVVSANSRTKAVSLGKEKGPSADEEGWGEGQPRVRVMGREVAVLKRSGYEWKGEEEVGSQLKQEGDDAEVKIESETQPETQSSSATVTFEPTPTSSWAASQPISLKKSTFIARATHISEPGQRQILIRELLNANPNLKTATHNAWAYRLRPREGGNHIREESFDDGETGCGELMLRIMREMGAVDTLVVLTRWFGGVMLGPDRWRLMRNCVTSALSERLRKTGHEVALGGEAVWGLDLEGMRSGKPPTTTGNARGGGSVVGMQIHRPEAARSYLLKAFPTAPPAETSATGKSPKKTLKAVDAEKEENLGLLLGALRLVYDSWADHLTATELDRRAWAWYVAVRPEVDHGPSGWGAKGLLPLDNILNLRRKE
;
A
#
# COMPACT_ATOMS: atom_id res chain seq x y z
N MET A 1 28.90 -46.08 7.42
CA MET A 1 27.48 -45.63 7.41
C MET A 1 27.44 -44.21 6.90
N ALA A 2 26.50 -43.85 6.02
CA ALA A 2 26.25 -42.45 5.67
C ALA A 2 25.21 -41.89 6.65
N SER A 3 25.37 -40.64 7.08
CA SER A 3 24.43 -40.01 8.00
C SER A 3 23.18 -39.49 7.26
N GLN A 4 22.10 -39.26 8.01
CA GLN A 4 20.93 -38.54 7.48
C GLN A 4 21.30 -37.11 7.04
N GLN A 5 22.33 -36.53 7.66
CA GLN A 5 22.86 -35.22 7.33
C GLN A 5 23.61 -35.21 5.98
N ASP A 6 24.47 -36.20 5.69
CA ASP A 6 25.12 -36.34 4.37
C ASP A 6 24.10 -36.33 3.22
N LEU A 7 22.98 -37.03 3.43
CA LEU A 7 21.87 -37.11 2.48
C LEU A 7 21.15 -35.77 2.31
N GLN A 8 20.88 -35.05 3.40
CA GLN A 8 20.27 -33.71 3.38
C GLN A 8 21.19 -32.67 2.71
N GLU A 9 22.49 -32.70 3.00
CA GLU A 9 23.48 -31.81 2.39
C GLU A 9 23.60 -32.07 0.88
N LEU A 10 23.67 -33.33 0.45
CA LEU A 10 23.72 -33.70 -0.97
C LEU A 10 22.42 -33.32 -1.71
N LEU A 11 21.25 -33.54 -1.09
CA LEU A 11 19.96 -33.09 -1.61
C LEU A 11 19.91 -31.57 -1.77
N ARG A 12 20.34 -30.82 -0.76
CA ARG A 12 20.41 -29.35 -0.79
C ARG A 12 21.38 -28.85 -1.87
N LEU A 13 22.53 -29.51 -2.06
CA LEU A 13 23.49 -29.18 -3.11
C LEU A 13 22.90 -29.38 -4.53
N ILE A 14 22.17 -30.48 -4.77
CA ILE A 14 21.60 -30.79 -6.09
C ILE A 14 20.35 -29.94 -6.38
N THR A 15 19.49 -29.72 -5.39
CA THR A 15 18.25 -28.95 -5.56
C THR A 15 18.50 -27.44 -5.59
N VAL A 16 19.17 -26.88 -4.58
CA VAL A 16 19.41 -25.43 -4.49
C VAL A 16 20.59 -25.03 -5.36
N GLY A 17 21.74 -25.70 -5.20
CA GLY A 17 22.99 -25.35 -5.88
C GLY A 17 22.99 -25.58 -7.40
N ARG A 18 22.23 -26.57 -7.89
CA ARG A 18 22.11 -26.88 -9.33
C ARG A 18 20.74 -26.60 -9.93
N LYS A 19 19.76 -26.12 -9.13
CA LYS A 19 18.36 -25.86 -9.53
C LYS A 19 17.63 -27.08 -10.13
N THR A 20 18.05 -28.29 -9.73
CA THR A 20 17.44 -29.56 -10.19
C THR A 20 16.10 -29.79 -9.48
N PRO A 21 15.00 -30.12 -10.18
CA PRO A 21 13.72 -30.47 -9.55
C PRO A 21 13.86 -31.63 -8.55
N MET A 22 13.14 -31.56 -7.42
CA MET A 22 13.25 -32.50 -6.29
C MET A 22 13.17 -33.98 -6.72
N MET A 23 12.25 -34.33 -7.63
CA MET A 23 12.11 -35.70 -8.15
C MET A 23 13.36 -36.18 -8.89
N GLN A 24 13.97 -35.33 -9.72
CA GLN A 24 15.20 -35.66 -10.44
C GLN A 24 16.41 -35.72 -9.50
N ALA A 25 16.46 -34.85 -8.48
CA ALA A 25 17.49 -34.89 -7.45
C ALA A 25 17.46 -36.21 -6.66
N MET A 26 16.27 -36.66 -6.24
CA MET A 26 16.09 -37.94 -5.56
C MET A 26 16.51 -39.14 -6.42
N THR A 27 16.23 -39.11 -7.73
CA THR A 27 16.70 -40.17 -8.65
C THR A 27 18.22 -40.16 -8.82
N GLN A 28 18.85 -38.99 -8.98
CA GLN A 28 20.33 -38.87 -9.05
C GLN A 28 20.99 -39.37 -7.77
N ILE A 29 20.43 -39.06 -6.60
CA ILE A 29 20.94 -39.52 -5.31
C ILE A 29 20.83 -41.04 -5.15
N LYS A 30 19.69 -41.65 -5.50
CA LYS A 30 19.55 -43.12 -5.47
C LYS A 30 20.57 -43.81 -6.38
N ALA A 31 20.84 -43.25 -7.55
CA ALA A 31 21.84 -43.79 -8.48
C ALA A 31 23.28 -43.68 -7.93
N LEU A 32 23.63 -42.56 -7.28
CA LEU A 32 24.93 -42.38 -6.60
C LEU A 32 25.09 -43.31 -5.40
N GLN A 33 24.04 -43.48 -4.58
CA GLN A 33 24.03 -44.39 -3.43
C GLN A 33 24.27 -45.86 -3.80
N ALA A 34 23.79 -46.26 -4.99
CA ALA A 34 24.00 -47.60 -5.56
C ALA A 34 25.45 -47.86 -6.02
N VAL A 35 26.24 -46.81 -6.27
CA VAL A 35 27.69 -46.87 -6.53
C VAL A 35 28.49 -46.42 -5.29
N GLU A 36 27.88 -46.55 -4.11
CA GLU A 36 28.43 -46.22 -2.78
C GLU A 36 28.89 -44.76 -2.57
N LEU A 37 28.61 -43.85 -3.51
CA LEU A 37 28.86 -42.43 -3.40
C LEU A 37 27.74 -41.76 -2.60
N ARG A 38 27.88 -41.73 -1.27
CA ARG A 38 26.81 -41.35 -0.33
C ARG A 38 27.03 -39.98 0.35
N SER A 39 28.20 -39.35 0.23
CA SER A 39 28.48 -38.00 0.75
C SER A 39 29.14 -37.05 -0.26
N ILE A 40 29.09 -35.75 0.01
CA ILE A 40 29.69 -34.70 -0.83
C ILE A 40 31.22 -34.92 -0.98
N LYS A 41 31.92 -35.33 0.08
CA LYS A 41 33.36 -35.62 0.04
C LYS A 41 33.67 -36.79 -0.90
N GLN A 42 32.95 -37.91 -0.76
CA GLN A 42 33.11 -39.08 -1.64
C GLN A 42 32.90 -38.72 -3.11
N ILE A 43 31.89 -37.90 -3.44
CA ILE A 43 31.62 -37.46 -4.83
C ILE A 43 32.71 -36.49 -5.34
N ALA A 44 33.28 -35.66 -4.45
CA ALA A 44 34.40 -34.78 -4.79
C ALA A 44 35.71 -35.55 -5.05
N GLU A 45 35.96 -36.65 -4.34
CA GLU A 45 37.20 -37.43 -4.42
C GLU A 45 37.14 -38.58 -5.44
N ALA A 46 35.93 -39.03 -5.82
CA ALA A 46 35.74 -40.15 -6.76
C ALA A 46 36.30 -39.90 -8.18
N PRO A 47 36.73 -40.95 -8.90
CA PRO A 47 37.05 -40.87 -10.33
C PRO A 47 35.84 -40.38 -11.13
N LEU A 48 36.07 -39.45 -12.07
CA LEU A 48 35.00 -38.83 -12.86
C LEU A 48 34.13 -39.87 -13.60
N LYS A 49 34.76 -40.90 -14.18
CA LYS A 49 34.06 -42.01 -14.87
C LYS A 49 33.04 -42.73 -13.98
N THR A 50 33.28 -42.82 -12.68
CA THR A 50 32.37 -43.44 -11.70
C THR A 50 31.12 -42.58 -11.48
N VAL A 51 31.28 -41.25 -11.49
CA VAL A 51 30.17 -40.29 -11.36
C VAL A 51 29.36 -40.20 -12.67
N GLU A 52 30.04 -40.23 -13.82
CA GLU A 52 29.43 -40.29 -15.16
C GLU A 52 28.59 -41.57 -15.31
N GLY A 53 29.15 -42.74 -15.00
CA GLY A 53 28.45 -44.02 -15.05
C GLY A 53 27.24 -44.14 -14.11
N ALA A 54 27.27 -43.45 -12.96
CA ALA A 54 26.13 -43.41 -12.03
C ALA A 54 24.98 -42.53 -12.55
N ILE A 55 25.27 -41.35 -13.09
CA ILE A 55 24.26 -40.34 -13.45
C ILE A 55 23.74 -40.50 -14.89
N LYS A 56 24.51 -41.12 -15.80
CA LYS A 56 24.16 -41.34 -17.22
C LYS A 56 23.91 -40.06 -18.03
N ASP A 57 24.45 -38.94 -17.55
CA ASP A 57 24.56 -37.65 -18.24
C ASP A 57 25.91 -37.03 -17.83
N ASP A 58 26.86 -37.02 -18.75
CA ASP A 58 28.23 -36.54 -18.53
C ASP A 58 28.26 -35.06 -18.10
N LYS A 59 27.33 -34.25 -18.60
CA LYS A 59 27.24 -32.81 -18.29
C LYS A 59 26.70 -32.61 -16.88
N ALA A 60 25.70 -33.39 -16.48
CA ALA A 60 25.20 -33.40 -15.10
C ALA A 60 26.25 -33.95 -14.11
N ALA A 61 26.96 -35.01 -14.48
CA ALA A 61 28.00 -35.62 -13.65
C ALA A 61 29.18 -34.67 -13.39
N ARG A 62 29.73 -34.06 -14.44
CA ARG A 62 30.81 -33.06 -14.34
C ARG A 62 30.38 -31.84 -13.53
N ALA A 63 29.17 -31.33 -13.74
CA ALA A 63 28.61 -30.22 -12.97
C ALA A 63 28.44 -30.57 -11.49
N LEU A 64 27.98 -31.78 -11.16
CA LEU A 64 27.84 -32.22 -9.77
C LEU A 64 29.20 -32.37 -9.08
N GLN A 65 30.16 -33.07 -9.68
CA GLN A 65 31.48 -33.23 -9.06
C GLN A 65 32.19 -31.87 -8.86
N SER A 66 32.03 -30.93 -9.80
CA SER A 66 32.54 -29.56 -9.64
C SER A 66 31.90 -28.85 -8.43
N ALA A 67 30.57 -28.95 -8.28
CA ALA A 67 29.86 -28.39 -7.12
C ALA A 67 30.30 -29.03 -5.79
N CYS A 68 30.50 -30.35 -5.75
CA CYS A 68 31.01 -31.04 -4.56
C CYS A 68 32.42 -30.57 -4.17
N LYS A 69 33.33 -30.47 -5.15
CA LYS A 69 34.70 -29.94 -4.94
C LYS A 69 34.67 -28.49 -4.42
N ALA A 70 33.77 -27.66 -4.94
CA ALA A 70 33.59 -26.29 -4.46
C ALA A 70 33.01 -26.20 -3.03
N ALA A 71 32.09 -27.10 -2.66
CA ALA A 71 31.53 -27.17 -1.31
C ALA A 71 32.59 -27.58 -0.27
N VAL A 72 33.37 -28.63 -0.54
CA VAL A 72 34.47 -29.08 0.35
C VAL A 72 35.48 -27.95 0.60
N LYS A 73 35.81 -27.15 -0.43
CA LYS A 73 36.74 -26.01 -0.29
C LYS A 73 36.22 -24.89 0.63
N ARG A 74 34.89 -24.73 0.81
CA ARG A 74 34.31 -23.69 1.69
C ARG A 74 34.32 -24.08 3.18
N GLY A 75 34.33 -25.37 3.51
CA GLY A 75 34.31 -25.86 4.90
C GLY A 75 35.66 -25.81 5.64
N GLY A 76 36.72 -25.27 5.02
CA GLY A 76 38.10 -25.42 5.50
C GLY A 76 38.64 -24.34 6.45
N THR A 77 37.87 -23.30 6.77
CA THR A 77 38.36 -22.14 7.55
C THR A 77 37.44 -21.83 8.73
N GLY A 78 37.69 -22.46 9.88
CA GLY A 78 37.00 -22.19 11.14
C GLY A 78 37.82 -21.30 12.07
N GLY A 79 37.24 -20.20 12.56
CA GLY A 79 37.88 -19.30 13.53
C GLY A 79 36.99 -18.10 13.88
N THR A 80 36.38 -18.13 15.07
CA THR A 80 35.38 -17.14 15.51
C THR A 80 36.05 -15.90 16.13
N PRO A 81 35.76 -14.66 15.67
CA PRO A 81 36.17 -13.45 16.37
C PRO A 81 35.16 -13.06 17.45
N SER A 82 35.63 -12.92 18.69
CA SER A 82 34.82 -12.42 19.81
C SER A 82 34.77 -10.88 19.85
N LYS A 83 33.73 -10.30 20.47
CA LYS A 83 33.58 -8.85 20.65
C LYS A 83 34.57 -8.33 21.70
N ARG A 84 35.22 -7.19 21.42
CA ARG A 84 35.83 -6.31 22.43
C ARG A 84 35.75 -4.85 21.98
N ALA A 85 35.36 -3.94 22.88
CA ALA A 85 35.48 -2.49 22.71
C ALA A 85 36.84 -2.02 23.28
N THR A 86 37.36 -0.80 23.12
CA THR A 86 36.89 0.56 22.69
C THR A 86 38.05 1.27 21.94
N PRO A 87 38.05 2.58 21.59
CA PRO A 87 36.98 3.58 21.44
C PRO A 87 36.89 4.14 19.99
N ALA A 88 36.19 5.26 19.78
CA ALA A 88 36.03 5.93 18.48
C ALA A 88 37.33 6.63 17.98
N PRO A 89 37.42 6.89 16.66
CA PRO A 89 37.15 8.28 16.21
C PRO A 89 36.14 8.38 15.06
N SER A 90 35.75 9.62 14.74
CA SER A 90 34.68 9.99 13.82
C SER A 90 35.08 9.97 12.33
N ALA A 91 34.32 9.24 11.49
CA ALA A 91 34.06 9.57 10.07
C ALA A 91 32.93 8.70 9.50
N SER A 92 31.85 9.32 8.98
CA SER A 92 30.74 8.61 8.34
C SER A 92 31.13 8.05 6.97
N SER A 93 31.22 6.73 6.82
CA SER A 93 31.38 6.07 5.51
C SER A 93 30.58 4.76 5.42
N SER A 94 29.35 4.87 4.91
CA SER A 94 28.43 3.74 4.69
C SER A 94 28.95 2.79 3.60
N LYS A 95 29.71 1.77 3.99
CA LYS A 95 30.14 0.70 3.06
C LYS A 95 28.92 -0.08 2.58
N ARG A 96 28.60 0.11 1.31
CA ARG A 96 27.54 -0.57 0.54
C ARG A 96 27.56 -2.08 0.78
N ALA A 97 26.59 -2.57 1.57
CA ALA A 97 26.45 -3.99 1.88
C ALA A 97 26.23 -4.80 0.59
N LYS A 98 26.82 -6.00 0.55
CA LYS A 98 26.80 -6.88 -0.61
C LYS A 98 26.11 -8.17 -0.19
N TYR A 99 24.94 -8.44 -0.76
CA TYR A 99 24.14 -9.62 -0.45
C TYR A 99 24.96 -10.91 -0.65
N ASP A 100 24.98 -11.76 0.39
CA ASP A 100 25.40 -13.16 0.32
C ASP A 100 24.15 -14.02 0.55
N ASP A 101 23.96 -15.04 -0.29
CA ASP A 101 22.72 -15.82 -0.36
C ASP A 101 22.97 -17.22 0.18
N GLY A 102 22.54 -17.49 1.42
CA GLY A 102 22.83 -18.78 2.02
C GLY A 102 22.43 -19.05 3.46
N PHE A 103 21.13 -19.06 3.79
CA PHE A 103 20.59 -20.22 4.53
C PHE A 103 19.08 -20.40 4.33
N MET A 104 18.62 -21.66 4.43
CA MET A 104 17.21 -22.05 4.38
C MET A 104 16.99 -23.04 5.52
N HIS A 105 16.55 -22.52 6.67
CA HIS A 105 15.92 -23.19 7.84
C HIS A 105 15.96 -22.17 8.99
N GLY A 106 14.80 -21.61 9.32
CA GLY A 106 14.69 -20.22 9.80
C GLY A 106 14.20 -19.33 8.64
N GLY A 107 13.27 -18.43 8.93
CA GLY A 107 12.66 -17.56 7.92
C GLY A 107 13.63 -16.48 7.40
N PRO A 108 13.21 -15.68 6.41
CA PRO A 108 13.88 -14.42 6.13
C PRO A 108 13.96 -13.60 7.42
N LEU A 109 15.09 -12.90 7.64
CA LEU A 109 15.06 -11.72 8.48
C LEU A 109 14.27 -10.67 7.71
N GLU A 110 12.95 -10.64 7.93
CA GLU A 110 12.11 -9.56 7.46
C GLU A 110 12.64 -8.27 8.08
N MET A 111 13.01 -7.30 7.23
CA MET A 111 13.40 -5.97 7.67
C MET A 111 12.28 -5.43 8.57
N THR A 112 12.62 -4.97 9.77
CA THR A 112 11.62 -4.35 10.64
C THR A 112 10.97 -3.17 9.93
N PRO A 113 9.71 -2.81 10.25
CA PRO A 113 9.06 -1.62 9.70
C PRO A 113 9.96 -0.38 9.72
N GLN A 114 10.67 -0.18 10.83
CA GLN A 114 11.60 0.92 11.06
C GLN A 114 12.82 0.86 10.13
N GLU A 115 13.46 -0.31 9.97
CA GLU A 115 14.59 -0.46 9.03
C GLU A 115 14.16 -0.28 7.56
N LEU A 116 12.94 -0.68 7.21
CA LEU A 116 12.38 -0.47 5.87
C LEU A 116 12.20 1.03 5.59
N GLU A 117 11.54 1.77 6.49
CA GLU A 117 11.34 3.22 6.30
C GLU A 117 12.67 3.98 6.32
N ALA A 118 13.61 3.63 7.20
CA ALA A 118 14.96 4.20 7.21
C ALA A 118 15.74 3.92 5.91
N SER A 119 15.55 2.73 5.29
CA SER A 119 16.15 2.44 3.98
C SER A 119 15.56 3.28 2.82
N LEU A 120 14.38 3.87 3.05
CA LEU A 120 13.61 4.66 2.09
C LEU A 120 13.69 6.18 2.33
N GLU A 121 14.39 6.63 3.37
CA GLU A 121 14.60 8.04 3.73
C GLU A 121 15.04 8.89 2.52
N LEU A 122 14.56 10.14 2.44
CA LEU A 122 14.89 11.09 1.37
C LEU A 122 15.78 12.21 1.93
N PRO A 123 16.72 12.75 1.13
CA PRO A 123 17.49 13.92 1.55
C PRO A 123 16.56 15.12 1.78
N LEU A 124 16.92 15.98 2.73
CA LEU A 124 16.19 17.20 3.06
C LEU A 124 17.18 18.32 3.42
N CYS A 125 16.96 19.52 2.90
CA CYS A 125 17.76 20.70 3.24
C CYS A 125 16.85 21.93 3.28
N LEU A 126 16.69 22.55 4.47
CA LEU A 126 15.80 23.70 4.71
C LEU A 126 16.53 25.06 4.59
N ASP A 127 17.66 25.08 3.88
CA ASP A 127 18.53 26.25 3.75
C ASP A 127 18.00 27.19 2.66
N GLU A 128 17.25 28.23 3.05
CA GLU A 128 16.56 29.12 2.12
C GLU A 128 17.49 29.81 1.12
N GLU A 129 18.70 30.20 1.53
CA GLU A 129 19.68 30.84 0.64
C GLU A 129 20.14 29.86 -0.45
N LYS A 130 20.46 28.61 -0.08
CA LYS A 130 20.80 27.57 -1.06
C LYS A 130 19.63 27.20 -1.95
N ILE A 131 18.40 27.14 -1.41
CA ILE A 131 17.21 26.84 -2.20
C ILE A 131 16.99 27.96 -3.23
N ALA A 132 16.91 29.22 -2.81
CA ALA A 132 16.67 30.36 -3.68
C ALA A 132 17.77 30.50 -4.78
N GLY A 133 19.02 30.23 -4.44
CA GLY A 133 20.15 30.23 -5.38
C GLY A 133 20.18 29.07 -6.38
N THR A 134 19.30 28.07 -6.27
CA THR A 134 19.38 26.82 -7.04
C THR A 134 18.35 26.73 -8.17
N VAL A 135 18.84 26.40 -9.38
CA VAL A 135 18.03 26.08 -10.56
C VAL A 135 18.29 24.64 -10.98
N ILE A 136 17.24 23.82 -10.99
CA ILE A 136 17.30 22.41 -11.41
C ILE A 136 16.69 22.23 -12.81
N GLU A 137 17.11 21.18 -13.51
CA GLU A 137 16.57 20.80 -14.82
C GLU A 137 15.76 19.50 -14.67
N THR A 138 14.44 19.53 -14.90
CA THR A 138 13.60 18.36 -14.60
C THR A 138 12.40 18.15 -15.53
N ASN A 139 11.83 16.94 -15.46
CA ASN A 139 10.61 16.55 -16.15
C ASN A 139 9.37 16.83 -15.29
N ARG A 140 8.22 17.01 -15.94
CA ARG A 140 6.93 17.18 -15.26
C ARG A 140 6.52 16.02 -14.33
N ALA A 141 6.86 14.78 -14.65
CA ALA A 141 6.48 13.58 -13.88
C ALA A 141 7.20 13.41 -12.53
N PRO A 142 8.55 13.45 -12.42
CA PRO A 142 9.23 13.37 -11.13
C PRO A 142 8.94 14.58 -10.23
N LEU A 143 8.62 15.74 -10.81
CA LEU A 143 8.17 16.89 -10.04
C LEU A 143 6.80 16.65 -9.38
N VAL A 144 5.82 16.03 -10.07
CA VAL A 144 4.57 15.57 -9.42
C VAL A 144 4.88 14.56 -8.31
N LEU A 145 5.84 13.66 -8.53
CA LEU A 145 6.24 12.67 -7.52
C LEU A 145 6.75 13.35 -6.24
N ALA A 146 7.63 14.35 -6.37
CA ALA A 146 8.13 15.13 -5.22
C ALA A 146 7.01 15.89 -4.51
N PHE A 147 6.17 16.62 -5.26
CA PHE A 147 5.02 17.36 -4.73
C PHE A 147 4.09 16.44 -3.92
N ALA A 148 3.73 15.27 -4.46
CA ALA A 148 2.79 14.34 -3.84
C ALA A 148 3.39 13.59 -2.63
N VAL A 149 4.67 13.20 -2.66
CA VAL A 149 5.31 12.52 -1.51
C VAL A 149 5.36 13.42 -0.28
N ASP A 150 5.70 14.70 -0.45
CA ASP A 150 5.81 15.63 0.68
C ASP A 150 4.43 16.11 1.16
N LEU A 151 3.50 16.40 0.24
CA LEU A 151 2.09 16.70 0.54
C LEU A 151 1.43 15.66 1.43
N LEU A 152 1.66 14.37 1.13
CA LEU A 152 1.03 13.26 1.84
C LEU A 152 1.41 13.18 3.33
N ARG A 153 2.46 13.87 3.78
CA ARG A 153 2.73 14.01 5.23
C ARG A 153 1.64 14.82 5.93
N TYR A 154 1.09 15.83 5.27
CA TYR A 154 0.09 16.75 5.84
C TYR A 154 -1.33 16.23 5.61
N THR A 155 -1.59 15.62 4.44
CA THR A 155 -2.94 15.17 4.09
C THR A 155 -3.25 13.76 4.56
N MET A 156 -2.23 12.92 4.81
CA MET A 156 -2.34 11.53 5.29
C MET A 156 -1.17 11.19 6.22
N PRO A 157 -1.02 11.88 7.38
CA PRO A 157 0.13 11.74 8.29
C PRO A 157 0.34 10.30 8.80
N GLU A 158 -0.72 9.51 8.90
CA GLU A 158 -0.69 8.10 9.31
C GLU A 158 0.01 7.19 8.29
N GLN A 159 0.23 7.65 7.06
CA GLN A 159 0.97 6.91 6.05
C GLN A 159 2.48 7.03 6.28
N PRO A 160 3.23 5.92 6.42
CA PRO A 160 4.70 5.95 6.45
C PRO A 160 5.28 6.38 5.10
N LEU A 161 6.56 6.74 5.06
CA LEU A 161 7.24 7.20 3.84
C LEU A 161 7.10 6.22 2.65
N SER A 162 7.18 4.92 2.90
CA SER A 162 6.94 3.87 1.90
C SER A 162 5.52 3.92 1.31
N SER A 163 4.50 4.12 2.13
CA SER A 163 3.13 4.33 1.66
C SER A 163 3.00 5.63 0.85
N ARG A 164 3.59 6.73 1.33
CA ARG A 164 3.57 8.03 0.61
C ARG A 164 4.23 7.92 -0.77
N LEU A 165 5.39 7.27 -0.85
CA LEU A 165 6.10 6.95 -2.11
C LEU A 165 5.24 6.10 -3.08
N SER A 166 4.51 5.10 -2.56
CA SER A 166 3.64 4.23 -3.34
C SER A 166 2.41 4.95 -3.89
N LEU A 167 1.71 5.72 -3.05
CA LEU A 167 0.54 6.52 -3.42
C LEU A 167 0.90 7.60 -4.44
N ALA A 168 1.98 8.35 -4.20
CA ALA A 168 2.47 9.36 -5.12
C ALA A 168 2.86 8.78 -6.49
N GLN A 169 3.47 7.59 -6.52
CA GLN A 169 3.78 6.89 -7.76
C GLN A 169 2.53 6.43 -8.53
N ALA A 170 1.44 6.10 -7.83
CA ALA A 170 0.14 5.82 -8.45
C ALA A 170 -0.47 7.07 -9.10
N VAL A 171 -0.43 8.23 -8.43
CA VAL A 171 -0.85 9.52 -8.99
C VAL A 171 -0.06 9.87 -10.25
N VAL A 172 1.25 9.65 -10.24
CA VAL A 172 2.12 9.87 -11.41
C VAL A 172 1.77 8.90 -12.55
N SER A 173 1.50 7.63 -12.23
CA SER A 173 1.07 6.62 -13.21
C SER A 173 -0.25 7.02 -13.90
N ALA A 174 -1.29 7.36 -13.11
CA ALA A 174 -2.59 7.79 -13.62
C ALA A 174 -2.53 9.09 -14.44
N ASN A 175 -1.74 10.08 -13.98
CA ASN A 175 -1.52 11.33 -14.73
C ASN A 175 -0.78 11.08 -16.05
N SER A 176 0.24 10.22 -16.04
CA SER A 176 0.96 9.78 -17.24
C SER A 176 0.01 9.10 -18.24
N ARG A 177 -0.77 8.11 -17.79
CA ARG A 177 -1.77 7.38 -18.59
C ARG A 177 -2.78 8.32 -19.24
N THR A 178 -3.39 9.21 -18.46
CA THR A 178 -4.33 10.24 -18.98
C THR A 178 -3.68 11.08 -20.07
N LYS A 179 -2.43 11.53 -19.85
CA LYS A 179 -1.73 12.39 -20.80
C LYS A 179 -1.26 11.63 -22.05
N ALA A 180 -0.90 10.35 -21.94
CA ALA A 180 -0.55 9.49 -23.08
C ALA A 180 -1.73 9.28 -24.03
N VAL A 181 -2.93 9.05 -23.50
CA VAL A 181 -4.19 9.01 -24.28
C VAL A 181 -4.44 10.35 -24.97
N SER A 182 -4.31 11.48 -24.25
CA SER A 182 -4.51 12.82 -24.84
C SER A 182 -3.52 13.20 -25.95
N LEU A 183 -2.45 12.42 -26.13
CA LEU A 183 -1.43 12.59 -27.17
C LEU A 183 -1.47 11.47 -28.22
N GLY A 184 -2.46 10.57 -28.17
CA GLY A 184 -2.59 9.43 -29.08
C GLY A 184 -1.47 8.39 -28.99
N LYS A 185 -0.59 8.48 -27.98
CA LYS A 185 0.52 7.54 -27.76
C LYS A 185 0.04 6.17 -27.29
N GLU A 186 -1.11 6.13 -26.63
CA GLU A 186 -1.79 4.93 -26.17
C GLU A 186 -3.28 5.00 -26.56
N LYS A 187 -3.92 3.84 -26.68
CA LYS A 187 -5.32 3.71 -27.14
C LYS A 187 -6.13 2.86 -26.17
N GLY A 188 -7.45 3.03 -26.21
CA GLY A 188 -8.40 2.32 -25.36
C GLY A 188 -8.40 2.79 -23.90
N PRO A 189 -9.39 2.34 -23.11
CA PRO A 189 -9.54 2.67 -21.69
C PRO A 189 -8.31 2.28 -20.86
N SER A 190 -8.12 2.98 -19.76
CA SER A 190 -7.19 2.62 -18.70
C SER A 190 -7.65 1.36 -17.96
N ALA A 191 -6.73 0.72 -17.24
CA ALA A 191 -7.07 -0.42 -16.38
C ALA A 191 -8.14 -0.09 -15.33
N ASP A 192 -8.20 1.16 -14.85
CA ASP A 192 -9.23 1.61 -13.91
C ASP A 192 -10.62 1.68 -14.57
N GLU A 193 -10.69 2.19 -15.81
CA GLU A 193 -11.91 2.25 -16.63
C GLU A 193 -12.34 0.86 -17.17
N GLU A 194 -11.41 -0.11 -17.25
CA GLU A 194 -11.70 -1.53 -17.51
C GLU A 194 -12.09 -2.32 -16.24
N GLY A 195 -12.22 -1.65 -15.08
CA GLY A 195 -12.69 -2.26 -13.84
C GLY A 195 -11.63 -3.02 -13.03
N TRP A 196 -10.33 -2.97 -13.38
CA TRP A 196 -9.28 -3.63 -12.59
C TRP A 196 -9.13 -3.05 -11.17
N GLY A 197 -9.60 -1.82 -10.95
CA GLY A 197 -9.69 -1.16 -9.64
C GLY A 197 -11.00 -1.43 -8.88
N GLU A 198 -11.97 -2.15 -9.46
CA GLU A 198 -13.26 -2.40 -8.81
C GLU A 198 -13.11 -3.27 -7.55
N GLY A 199 -14.05 -3.08 -6.61
CA GLY A 199 -14.03 -3.78 -5.32
C GLY A 199 -12.96 -3.30 -4.33
N GLN A 200 -11.98 -2.50 -4.74
CA GLN A 200 -10.92 -1.96 -3.87
C GLN A 200 -11.33 -0.66 -3.14
N PRO A 201 -10.71 -0.30 -2.01
CA PRO A 201 -10.77 1.06 -1.46
C PRO A 201 -10.12 2.07 -2.41
N ARG A 202 -10.55 3.33 -2.36
CA ARG A 202 -9.93 4.45 -3.10
C ARG A 202 -9.59 5.60 -2.15
N VAL A 203 -8.52 6.32 -2.44
CA VAL A 203 -8.09 7.55 -1.75
C VAL A 203 -7.87 8.67 -2.76
N ARG A 204 -7.98 9.93 -2.35
CA ARG A 204 -7.75 11.09 -3.22
C ARG A 204 -6.41 11.75 -2.89
N VAL A 205 -5.59 11.99 -3.91
CA VAL A 205 -4.25 12.62 -3.80
C VAL A 205 -3.99 13.48 -5.03
N MET A 206 -3.64 14.75 -4.84
CA MET A 206 -3.56 15.82 -5.84
C MET A 206 -4.77 15.83 -6.78
N GLY A 207 -5.98 15.73 -6.22
CA GLY A 207 -7.24 15.65 -6.97
C GLY A 207 -7.44 14.38 -7.81
N ARG A 208 -6.58 13.35 -7.71
CA ARG A 208 -6.73 12.06 -8.40
C ARG A 208 -7.16 10.96 -7.43
N GLU A 209 -8.10 10.14 -7.84
CA GLU A 209 -8.50 8.97 -7.05
C GLU A 209 -7.66 7.74 -7.42
N VAL A 210 -6.97 7.19 -6.43
CA VAL A 210 -6.09 6.03 -6.53
C VAL A 210 -6.74 4.84 -5.82
N ALA A 211 -6.80 3.68 -6.47
CA ALA A 211 -7.17 2.42 -5.82
C ALA A 211 -6.03 1.92 -4.92
N VAL A 212 -6.34 1.45 -3.71
CA VAL A 212 -5.33 1.13 -2.68
C VAL A 212 -5.51 -0.24 -2.03
N LEU A 213 -4.44 -0.75 -1.41
CA LEU A 213 -4.40 -2.01 -0.66
C LEU A 213 -3.92 -1.77 0.78
N LYS A 214 -4.72 -2.18 1.76
CA LYS A 214 -4.40 -2.15 3.21
C LYS A 214 -3.19 -3.02 3.56
N ARG A 215 -2.31 -2.53 4.44
CA ARG A 215 -1.11 -3.21 4.94
C ARG A 215 -1.40 -3.94 6.26
N SER A 216 -2.14 -5.05 6.19
CA SER A 216 -2.46 -5.88 7.35
C SER A 216 -1.22 -6.23 8.19
N GLY A 217 -1.25 -5.95 9.48
CA GLY A 217 -0.16 -6.27 10.42
C GLY A 217 1.03 -5.29 10.42
N TYR A 218 0.92 -4.15 9.74
CA TYR A 218 1.93 -3.09 9.78
C TYR A 218 1.48 -1.96 10.72
N GLU A 219 2.03 -1.94 11.94
CA GLU A 219 1.83 -0.84 12.88
C GLU A 219 2.88 0.27 12.65
N TRP A 220 2.42 1.46 12.30
CA TRP A 220 3.22 2.68 12.26
C TRP A 220 2.61 3.69 13.23
N LYS A 221 3.44 4.22 14.13
CA LYS A 221 3.10 5.36 14.97
C LYS A 221 3.75 6.58 14.30
N GLY A 222 2.98 7.63 14.08
CA GLY A 222 3.46 8.84 13.43
C GLY A 222 4.42 9.61 14.33
N GLU A 223 5.70 9.25 14.31
CA GLU A 223 6.76 9.93 15.07
C GLU A 223 7.22 11.25 14.42
N GLU A 224 6.61 11.64 13.30
CA GLU A 224 6.83 12.93 12.64
C GLU A 224 5.86 13.99 13.21
N GLU A 225 6.19 14.58 14.37
CA GLU A 225 5.49 15.76 14.87
C GLU A 225 5.58 16.91 13.85
N VAL A 226 4.43 17.32 13.32
CA VAL A 226 4.24 18.63 12.70
C VAL A 226 3.87 19.59 13.84
N GLY A 227 4.59 20.70 13.97
CA GLY A 227 4.46 21.60 15.13
C GLY A 227 3.07 22.24 15.29
N SER A 228 2.70 22.78 16.45
CA SER A 228 3.55 23.15 17.60
C SER A 228 2.86 22.95 18.97
N GLN A 229 3.63 23.08 20.06
CA GLN A 229 3.21 22.79 21.44
C GLN A 229 2.53 23.99 22.11
N LEU A 230 1.42 23.78 22.84
CA LEU A 230 1.01 24.54 24.03
C LEU A 230 -0.16 23.83 24.77
N LYS A 231 -0.34 24.12 26.08
CA LYS A 231 -1.36 23.53 26.99
C LYS A 231 -2.66 24.40 27.02
N GLN A 232 -3.80 24.11 27.66
CA GLN A 232 -4.21 23.35 28.88
C GLN A 232 -5.64 22.74 28.68
N GLU A 233 -5.98 21.53 29.18
CA GLU A 233 -6.47 21.11 30.52
C GLU A 233 -7.90 21.57 30.93
N GLY A 234 -8.75 20.60 31.35
CA GLY A 234 -10.06 20.79 32.00
C GLY A 234 -11.31 20.64 31.10
N ASP A 235 -12.42 20.01 31.51
CA ASP A 235 -12.66 19.14 32.69
C ASP A 235 -13.91 18.25 32.45
N ASP A 236 -14.08 17.17 33.23
CA ASP A 236 -15.14 16.14 33.08
C ASP A 236 -16.41 16.40 33.93
N ALA A 237 -17.58 15.94 33.46
CA ALA A 237 -18.78 15.75 34.31
C ALA A 237 -19.80 14.74 33.72
N GLU A 238 -19.99 13.59 34.38
CA GLU A 238 -21.08 12.63 34.10
C GLU A 238 -22.44 13.10 34.67
N VAL A 239 -23.55 12.68 34.07
CA VAL A 239 -24.76 12.24 34.81
C VAL A 239 -25.39 11.01 34.14
N LYS A 240 -25.76 10.00 34.94
CA LYS A 240 -26.42 8.73 34.53
C LYS A 240 -27.92 8.72 34.87
N ILE A 241 -28.66 7.68 34.43
CA ILE A 241 -30.00 7.15 34.83
C ILE A 241 -30.57 6.44 33.58
N GLU A 242 -30.74 5.11 33.42
CA GLU A 242 -31.41 4.04 34.20
C GLU A 242 -32.95 4.24 34.30
N SER A 243 -33.87 3.34 33.94
CA SER A 243 -33.88 2.00 33.28
C SER A 243 -35.27 1.81 32.56
N GLU A 244 -35.80 0.67 32.03
CA GLU A 244 -35.44 -0.76 32.14
C GLU A 244 -36.00 -1.72 31.02
N THR A 245 -37.26 -2.17 31.13
CA THR A 245 -37.84 -3.41 30.54
C THR A 245 -39.23 -3.15 29.90
N GLN A 246 -39.61 -3.68 28.70
CA GLN A 246 -39.95 -5.05 28.26
C GLN A 246 -41.35 -5.58 28.73
N PRO A 247 -41.95 -6.64 28.11
CA PRO A 247 -41.65 -7.39 26.86
C PRO A 247 -42.87 -7.25 25.87
N GLU A 248 -43.46 -8.19 25.08
CA GLU A 248 -43.22 -9.62 24.75
C GLU A 248 -43.93 -10.09 23.43
N THR A 249 -43.19 -10.57 22.41
CA THR A 249 -43.64 -11.58 21.38
C THR A 249 -44.83 -11.24 20.43
N GLN A 250 -45.22 -11.95 19.35
CA GLN A 250 -44.75 -13.07 18.49
C GLN A 250 -45.54 -13.01 17.12
N SER A 251 -45.35 -13.80 16.03
CA SER A 251 -44.39 -14.84 15.60
C SER A 251 -44.43 -15.02 14.06
N SER A 252 -43.48 -15.79 13.50
CA SER A 252 -43.45 -16.50 12.19
C SER A 252 -43.63 -15.72 10.85
N SER A 253 -43.30 -16.27 9.67
CA SER A 253 -42.03 -16.83 9.14
C SER A 253 -42.24 -17.36 7.70
N ALA A 254 -41.63 -16.75 6.67
CA ALA A 254 -41.50 -17.35 5.33
C ALA A 254 -40.41 -16.68 4.47
N THR A 255 -39.54 -17.48 3.83
CA THR A 255 -38.38 -17.00 3.04
C THR A 255 -38.54 -17.30 1.55
N VAL A 256 -38.41 -16.28 0.68
CA VAL A 256 -38.21 -16.44 -0.77
C VAL A 256 -37.17 -15.42 -1.28
N THR A 257 -36.35 -15.87 -2.23
CA THR A 257 -35.25 -15.13 -2.88
C THR A 257 -35.73 -14.01 -3.82
N PHE A 258 -34.84 -13.05 -4.15
CA PHE A 258 -35.13 -11.97 -5.09
C PHE A 258 -33.86 -11.54 -5.85
N GLU A 259 -33.98 -11.28 -7.15
CA GLU A 259 -32.91 -10.77 -8.02
C GLU A 259 -32.92 -9.23 -8.10
N PRO A 260 -31.79 -8.54 -8.31
CA PRO A 260 -31.71 -7.09 -8.17
C PRO A 260 -32.25 -6.33 -9.39
N THR A 261 -33.30 -5.51 -9.19
CA THR A 261 -33.79 -4.54 -10.18
C THR A 261 -33.17 -3.14 -9.94
N PRO A 262 -32.67 -2.43 -10.97
CA PRO A 262 -31.82 -1.25 -10.76
C PRO A 262 -32.57 0.10 -10.77
N THR A 263 -33.08 0.54 -9.61
CA THR A 263 -33.42 1.96 -9.33
C THR A 263 -33.58 2.19 -7.83
N SER A 264 -32.50 2.00 -7.06
CA SER A 264 -32.53 2.18 -5.59
C SER A 264 -31.47 3.17 -5.13
N SER A 265 -31.88 4.08 -4.24
CA SER A 265 -30.97 4.95 -3.48
C SER A 265 -30.09 4.18 -2.50
N TRP A 266 -30.40 2.91 -2.24
CA TRP A 266 -29.69 2.03 -1.32
C TRP A 266 -28.52 1.30 -2.00
N ALA A 267 -27.36 1.32 -1.34
CA ALA A 267 -26.32 0.30 -1.50
C ALA A 267 -26.78 -1.01 -0.84
N ALA A 268 -26.28 -2.16 -1.31
CA ALA A 268 -26.62 -3.47 -0.76
C ALA A 268 -25.39 -4.39 -0.72
N SER A 269 -25.28 -5.21 0.33
CA SER A 269 -24.31 -6.30 0.35
C SER A 269 -24.78 -7.44 -0.54
N GLN A 270 -23.84 -8.28 -0.98
CA GLN A 270 -24.21 -9.59 -1.50
C GLN A 270 -24.90 -10.43 -0.40
N PRO A 271 -25.85 -11.33 -0.74
CA PRO A 271 -26.49 -12.21 0.24
C PRO A 271 -25.51 -13.27 0.77
N ILE A 272 -25.30 -13.30 2.08
CA ILE A 272 -24.44 -14.30 2.72
C ILE A 272 -25.31 -15.32 3.46
N SER A 273 -25.16 -16.60 3.13
CA SER A 273 -25.95 -17.70 3.70
C SER A 273 -25.09 -18.73 4.45
N LEU A 274 -25.54 -19.17 5.62
CA LEU A 274 -24.92 -20.23 6.42
C LEU A 274 -25.99 -21.01 7.21
N LYS A 275 -25.91 -22.36 7.21
CA LYS A 275 -26.86 -23.25 7.92
C LYS A 275 -28.33 -22.84 7.66
N LYS A 276 -28.68 -22.63 6.38
CA LYS A 276 -29.96 -22.11 5.85
C LYS A 276 -30.39 -20.69 6.30
N SER A 277 -29.65 -20.02 7.21
CA SER A 277 -29.90 -18.61 7.53
C SER A 277 -29.24 -17.71 6.49
N THR A 278 -29.90 -16.62 6.09
CA THR A 278 -29.41 -15.67 5.08
C THR A 278 -29.39 -14.25 5.63
N PHE A 279 -28.35 -13.49 5.29
CA PHE A 279 -28.15 -12.09 5.70
C PHE A 279 -27.96 -11.19 4.48
N ILE A 280 -28.59 -10.02 4.46
CA ILE A 280 -28.33 -8.94 3.50
C ILE A 280 -28.34 -7.60 4.25
N ALA A 281 -27.25 -6.84 4.18
CA ALA A 281 -27.23 -5.46 4.63
C ALA A 281 -27.58 -4.51 3.47
N ARG A 282 -28.19 -3.38 3.80
CA ARG A 282 -28.44 -2.27 2.87
C ARG A 282 -28.12 -0.95 3.56
N ALA A 283 -27.57 0.00 2.83
CA ALA A 283 -27.18 1.31 3.36
C ALA A 283 -27.64 2.46 2.46
N THR A 284 -28.23 3.49 3.04
CA THR A 284 -28.64 4.72 2.35
C THR A 284 -28.18 5.97 3.11
N HIS A 285 -28.32 7.15 2.50
CA HIS A 285 -28.07 8.43 3.16
C HIS A 285 -29.31 8.91 3.92
N ILE A 286 -29.09 9.58 5.04
CA ILE A 286 -30.13 10.18 5.89
C ILE A 286 -29.62 11.55 6.34
N SER A 287 -30.48 12.58 6.25
CA SER A 287 -30.14 13.95 6.69
C SER A 287 -30.88 14.39 7.95
N GLU A 288 -31.95 13.69 8.32
CA GLU A 288 -32.85 14.04 9.43
C GLU A 288 -33.39 12.77 10.11
N PRO A 289 -33.55 12.72 11.44
CA PRO A 289 -34.09 11.54 12.14
C PRO A 289 -35.48 11.09 11.62
N GLY A 290 -36.33 12.04 11.24
CA GLY A 290 -37.66 11.77 10.69
C GLY A 290 -37.65 11.01 9.36
N GLN A 291 -36.60 11.19 8.54
CA GLN A 291 -36.47 10.50 7.24
C GLN A 291 -36.30 8.98 7.41
N ARG A 292 -35.73 8.50 8.54
CA ARG A 292 -35.52 7.06 8.81
C ARG A 292 -36.79 6.25 8.52
N GLN A 293 -37.92 6.66 9.07
CA GLN A 293 -39.15 5.87 9.01
C GLN A 293 -39.82 5.91 7.63
N ILE A 294 -39.53 6.95 6.83
CA ILE A 294 -39.91 7.04 5.42
C ILE A 294 -39.02 6.11 4.60
N LEU A 295 -37.69 6.25 4.72
CA LEU A 295 -36.69 5.45 4.01
C LEU A 295 -36.85 3.94 4.24
N ILE A 296 -37.08 3.51 5.49
CA ILE A 296 -37.33 2.09 5.80
C ILE A 296 -38.66 1.62 5.18
N ARG A 297 -39.72 2.44 5.22
CA ARG A 297 -41.01 2.11 4.60
C ARG A 297 -40.90 1.97 3.08
N GLU A 298 -40.16 2.86 2.43
CA GLU A 298 -39.82 2.79 1.00
C GLU A 298 -39.03 1.52 0.68
N LEU A 299 -37.99 1.21 1.46
CA LEU A 299 -37.18 0.00 1.28
C LEU A 299 -38.03 -1.29 1.36
N LEU A 300 -38.88 -1.40 2.39
CA LEU A 300 -39.78 -2.54 2.58
C LEU A 300 -40.86 -2.63 1.48
N ASN A 301 -41.30 -1.49 0.93
CA ASN A 301 -42.26 -1.47 -0.18
C ASN A 301 -41.61 -1.86 -1.51
N ALA A 302 -40.38 -1.40 -1.78
CA ALA A 302 -39.60 -1.77 -2.96
C ALA A 302 -39.09 -3.23 -2.93
N ASN A 303 -38.95 -3.82 -1.73
CA ASN A 303 -38.48 -5.20 -1.54
C ASN A 303 -39.46 -5.96 -0.64
N PRO A 304 -40.59 -6.48 -1.17
CA PRO A 304 -41.64 -7.10 -0.36
C PRO A 304 -41.16 -8.30 0.49
N ASN A 305 -40.13 -9.02 0.05
CA ASN A 305 -39.55 -10.16 0.79
C ASN A 305 -38.83 -9.76 2.09
N LEU A 306 -38.55 -8.47 2.33
CA LEU A 306 -38.05 -7.98 3.61
C LEU A 306 -39.16 -7.95 4.67
N LYS A 307 -40.43 -7.80 4.26
CA LYS A 307 -41.60 -7.82 5.17
C LYS A 307 -41.87 -9.21 5.78
N THR A 308 -41.31 -10.28 5.20
CA THR A 308 -41.42 -11.65 5.71
C THR A 308 -40.09 -12.18 6.28
N ALA A 309 -39.07 -11.32 6.38
CA ALA A 309 -37.82 -11.66 7.04
C ALA A 309 -38.00 -11.83 8.55
N THR A 310 -37.07 -12.52 9.20
CA THR A 310 -37.12 -12.80 10.63
C THR A 310 -36.72 -11.58 11.46
N HIS A 311 -35.74 -10.80 10.97
CA HIS A 311 -35.28 -9.56 11.59
C HIS A 311 -34.89 -8.55 10.49
N ASN A 312 -35.19 -7.27 10.69
CA ASN A 312 -34.76 -6.10 9.93
C ASN A 312 -34.17 -5.05 10.89
N ALA A 313 -33.09 -5.42 11.58
CA ALA A 313 -32.35 -4.52 12.45
C ALA A 313 -31.89 -3.27 11.67
N TRP A 314 -31.78 -2.11 12.33
CA TRP A 314 -31.24 -0.91 11.70
C TRP A 314 -30.38 -0.08 12.64
N ALA A 315 -29.52 0.75 12.07
CA ALA A 315 -28.70 1.73 12.79
C ALA A 315 -28.43 2.94 11.90
N TYR A 316 -28.35 4.14 12.49
CA TYR A 316 -27.90 5.31 11.76
C TYR A 316 -27.00 6.21 12.61
N ARG A 317 -26.15 6.98 11.91
CA ARG A 317 -25.27 8.02 12.48
C ARG A 317 -25.49 9.29 11.67
N LEU A 318 -25.70 10.43 12.33
CA LEU A 318 -26.13 11.67 11.69
C LEU A 318 -25.47 12.90 12.35
N ARG A 319 -24.96 13.85 11.56
CA ARG A 319 -24.49 15.15 12.06
C ARG A 319 -25.65 16.08 12.42
N PRO A 320 -25.58 16.83 13.53
CA PRO A 320 -26.49 17.95 13.79
C PRO A 320 -26.36 19.03 12.71
N ARG A 321 -27.47 19.71 12.37
CA ARG A 321 -27.43 20.92 11.52
C ARG A 321 -27.05 22.19 12.28
N GLU A 322 -27.30 22.23 13.59
CA GLU A 322 -27.17 23.44 14.42
C GLU A 322 -25.91 23.40 15.30
N GLY A 323 -24.73 23.54 14.67
CA GLY A 323 -23.44 23.84 15.32
C GLY A 323 -22.84 22.79 16.26
N GLY A 324 -23.61 21.82 16.76
CA GLY A 324 -23.16 20.81 17.71
C GLY A 324 -22.24 19.76 17.09
N ASN A 325 -21.08 19.54 17.70
CA ASN A 325 -20.06 18.59 17.21
C ASN A 325 -20.36 17.11 17.56
N HIS A 326 -21.52 16.81 18.16
CA HIS A 326 -21.89 15.48 18.63
C HIS A 326 -22.76 14.73 17.61
N ILE A 327 -22.23 13.66 17.01
CA ILE A 327 -22.94 12.81 16.06
C ILE A 327 -24.10 12.10 16.78
N ARG A 328 -25.34 12.27 16.32
CA ARG A 328 -26.50 11.53 16.82
C ARG A 328 -26.46 10.10 16.30
N GLU A 329 -26.53 9.13 17.21
CA GLU A 329 -26.51 7.71 16.91
C GLU A 329 -27.77 7.03 17.48
N GLU A 330 -28.47 6.25 16.67
CA GLU A 330 -29.63 5.44 17.09
C GLU A 330 -29.60 4.08 16.39
N SER A 331 -30.10 3.04 17.06
CA SER A 331 -30.21 1.70 16.47
C SER A 331 -31.36 0.88 17.06
N PHE A 332 -31.66 -0.25 16.41
CA PHE A 332 -32.73 -1.16 16.76
C PHE A 332 -32.36 -2.59 16.33
N ASP A 333 -32.44 -3.54 17.25
CA ASP A 333 -32.04 -4.94 17.04
C ASP A 333 -33.07 -5.77 16.25
N ASP A 334 -34.35 -5.36 16.22
CA ASP A 334 -35.49 -6.15 15.71
C ASP A 334 -35.53 -7.61 16.21
N GLY A 335 -35.06 -7.85 17.44
CA GLY A 335 -34.95 -9.20 18.05
C GLY A 335 -33.61 -9.92 17.82
N GLU A 336 -32.73 -9.43 16.93
CA GLU A 336 -31.37 -9.94 16.75
C GLU A 336 -30.44 -9.29 17.80
N THR A 337 -30.57 -9.66 19.08
CA THR A 337 -29.95 -8.97 20.22
C THR A 337 -28.46 -8.63 20.01
N GLY A 338 -28.14 -7.34 20.16
CA GLY A 338 -26.82 -6.71 19.99
C GLY A 338 -26.44 -6.34 18.55
N CYS A 339 -27.34 -6.49 17.57
CA CYS A 339 -27.09 -6.16 16.17
C CYS A 339 -26.97 -4.64 15.93
N GLY A 340 -27.77 -3.82 16.59
CA GLY A 340 -27.81 -2.37 16.46
C GLY A 340 -26.49 -1.72 16.87
N GLU A 341 -25.99 -2.05 18.07
CA GLU A 341 -24.68 -1.58 18.54
C GLU A 341 -23.51 -2.20 17.76
N LEU A 342 -23.62 -3.43 17.24
CA LEU A 342 -22.63 -3.93 16.27
C LEU A 342 -22.59 -3.05 15.00
N MET A 343 -23.75 -2.67 14.46
CA MET A 343 -23.81 -1.80 13.28
C MET A 343 -23.28 -0.40 13.59
N LEU A 344 -23.68 0.22 14.70
CA LEU A 344 -23.14 1.52 15.11
C LEU A 344 -21.62 1.46 15.27
N ARG A 345 -21.09 0.41 15.92
CA ARG A 345 -19.63 0.22 16.06
C ARG A 345 -18.92 0.11 14.71
N ILE A 346 -19.43 -0.69 13.77
CA ILE A 346 -18.84 -0.78 12.43
C ILE A 346 -18.93 0.57 11.70
N MET A 347 -20.01 1.33 11.87
CA MET A 347 -20.15 2.66 11.30
C MET A 347 -19.21 3.70 11.95
N ARG A 348 -18.89 3.57 13.25
CA ARG A 348 -17.83 4.34 13.93
C ARG A 348 -16.46 3.95 13.37
N GLU A 349 -16.13 2.65 13.34
CA GLU A 349 -14.89 2.08 12.78
C GLU A 349 -14.64 2.52 11.33
N MET A 350 -15.68 2.65 10.51
CA MET A 350 -15.60 3.05 9.09
C MET A 350 -15.77 4.55 8.84
N GLY A 351 -15.90 5.38 9.88
CA GLY A 351 -16.16 6.82 9.72
C GLY A 351 -17.49 7.17 9.02
N ALA A 352 -18.43 6.22 8.92
CA ALA A 352 -19.68 6.41 8.21
C ALA A 352 -20.64 7.28 9.03
N VAL A 353 -20.98 8.46 8.49
CA VAL A 353 -21.96 9.41 9.05
C VAL A 353 -22.97 9.80 7.97
N ASP A 354 -24.06 10.45 8.35
CA ASP A 354 -25.22 10.82 7.52
C ASP A 354 -25.76 9.61 6.73
N THR A 355 -25.69 8.45 7.38
CA THR A 355 -25.90 7.13 6.77
C THR A 355 -26.82 6.30 7.67
N LEU A 356 -27.78 5.61 7.05
CA LEU A 356 -28.70 4.64 7.64
C LEU A 356 -28.39 3.26 7.07
N VAL A 357 -28.16 2.28 7.94
CA VAL A 357 -28.00 0.86 7.61
C VAL A 357 -29.21 0.06 8.08
N VAL A 358 -29.66 -0.88 7.27
CA VAL A 358 -30.66 -1.91 7.61
C VAL A 358 -30.04 -3.27 7.33
N LEU A 359 -30.02 -4.16 8.32
CA LEU A 359 -29.55 -5.53 8.19
C LEU A 359 -30.73 -6.50 8.29
N THR A 360 -31.07 -7.12 7.17
CA THR A 360 -32.13 -8.13 7.09
C THR A 360 -31.55 -9.53 7.31
N ARG A 361 -32.18 -10.32 8.18
CA ARG A 361 -31.91 -11.75 8.37
C ARG A 361 -33.16 -12.59 8.15
N TRP A 362 -33.00 -13.68 7.40
CA TRP A 362 -33.94 -14.80 7.37
C TRP A 362 -33.35 -15.96 8.16
N PHE A 363 -34.10 -16.52 9.11
CA PHE A 363 -33.64 -17.61 9.97
C PHE A 363 -33.83 -18.99 9.32
N GLY A 364 -32.78 -19.80 9.29
CA GLY A 364 -32.74 -21.12 8.65
C GLY A 364 -33.23 -22.30 9.49
N GLY A 365 -33.80 -22.07 10.68
CA GLY A 365 -34.15 -23.12 11.64
C GLY A 365 -32.97 -23.67 12.47
N VAL A 366 -31.75 -23.15 12.28
CA VAL A 366 -30.54 -23.61 13.00
C VAL A 366 -29.83 -22.42 13.64
N MET A 367 -29.63 -22.48 14.97
CA MET A 367 -28.85 -21.47 15.69
C MET A 367 -27.39 -21.45 15.19
N LEU A 368 -26.89 -20.24 14.90
CA LEU A 368 -25.54 -20.05 14.39
C LEU A 368 -24.49 -19.92 15.51
N GLY A 369 -24.91 -19.58 16.74
CA GLY A 369 -23.98 -19.19 17.80
C GLY A 369 -23.13 -17.98 17.38
N PRO A 370 -21.83 -17.93 17.72
CA PRO A 370 -20.93 -16.82 17.38
C PRO A 370 -20.79 -16.53 15.88
N ASP A 371 -21.03 -17.51 14.98
CA ASP A 371 -20.93 -17.31 13.52
C ASP A 371 -21.80 -16.11 13.05
N ARG A 372 -22.96 -15.87 13.69
CA ARG A 372 -23.88 -14.79 13.30
C ARG A 372 -23.17 -13.44 13.22
N TRP A 373 -22.32 -13.14 14.20
CA TRP A 373 -21.61 -11.87 14.31
C TRP A 373 -20.64 -11.62 13.15
N ARG A 374 -19.93 -12.67 12.71
CA ARG A 374 -18.99 -12.62 11.57
C ARG A 374 -19.75 -12.37 10.26
N LEU A 375 -20.90 -13.02 10.06
CA LEU A 375 -21.71 -12.82 8.85
C LEU A 375 -22.35 -11.43 8.83
N MET A 376 -22.91 -10.99 9.96
CA MET A 376 -23.50 -9.66 10.12
C MET A 376 -22.46 -8.56 9.86
N ARG A 377 -21.28 -8.65 10.48
CA ARG A 377 -20.17 -7.71 10.25
C ARG A 377 -19.78 -7.67 8.77
N ASN A 378 -19.57 -8.81 8.12
CA ASN A 378 -19.22 -8.87 6.70
C ASN A 378 -20.28 -8.22 5.80
N CYS A 379 -21.58 -8.46 6.05
CA CYS A 379 -22.65 -7.82 5.29
C CYS A 379 -22.66 -6.29 5.50
N VAL A 380 -22.63 -5.83 6.75
CA VAL A 380 -22.69 -4.41 7.12
C VAL A 380 -21.50 -3.64 6.54
N THR A 381 -20.27 -4.14 6.71
CA THR A 381 -19.06 -3.56 6.12
C THR A 381 -19.14 -3.53 4.59
N SER A 382 -19.69 -4.57 3.95
CA SER A 382 -19.88 -4.59 2.48
C SER A 382 -20.86 -3.52 2.00
N ALA A 383 -22.04 -3.40 2.62
CA ALA A 383 -23.05 -2.41 2.24
C ALA A 383 -22.59 -0.97 2.53
N LEU A 384 -21.88 -0.74 3.63
CA LEU A 384 -21.25 0.55 3.95
C LEU A 384 -20.13 0.90 2.96
N SER A 385 -19.29 -0.06 2.56
CA SER A 385 -18.24 0.17 1.56
C SER A 385 -18.84 0.58 0.20
N GLU A 386 -19.93 -0.08 -0.23
CA GLU A 386 -20.68 0.36 -1.40
C GLU A 386 -21.31 1.75 -1.22
N ARG A 387 -21.86 2.06 -0.04
CA ARG A 387 -22.47 3.37 0.23
C ARG A 387 -21.45 4.49 0.13
N LEU A 388 -20.31 4.36 0.80
CA LEU A 388 -19.24 5.35 0.82
C LEU A 388 -18.69 5.61 -0.59
N ARG A 389 -18.49 4.54 -1.39
CA ARG A 389 -18.18 4.65 -2.84
C ARG A 389 -19.25 5.46 -3.59
N LYS A 390 -20.53 5.11 -3.44
CA LYS A 390 -21.65 5.78 -4.13
C LYS A 390 -21.88 7.23 -3.67
N THR A 391 -21.34 7.64 -2.51
CA THR A 391 -21.39 9.03 -2.03
C THR A 391 -20.10 9.81 -2.19
N GLY A 392 -19.02 9.20 -2.70
CA GLY A 392 -17.71 9.84 -2.80
C GLY A 392 -17.12 10.30 -1.45
N HIS A 393 -17.59 9.74 -0.33
CA HIS A 393 -16.98 10.01 0.98
C HIS A 393 -15.65 9.26 1.03
N GLU A 394 -14.58 10.00 1.31
CA GLU A 394 -13.23 9.46 1.43
C GLU A 394 -13.24 8.41 2.55
N VAL A 395 -12.81 7.19 2.23
CA VAL A 395 -12.71 6.11 3.21
C VAL A 395 -11.53 6.44 4.11
N ALA A 396 -11.79 7.10 5.24
CA ALA A 396 -10.82 7.29 6.30
C ALA A 396 -10.17 5.94 6.61
N LEU A 397 -8.85 5.85 6.46
CA LEU A 397 -8.16 4.56 6.34
C LEU A 397 -8.12 3.73 7.65
N GLY A 398 -8.70 4.26 8.74
CA GLY A 398 -8.70 3.66 10.08
C GLY A 398 -7.35 3.77 10.79
N GLY A 399 -6.47 4.67 10.33
CA GLY A 399 -5.06 4.72 10.75
C GLY A 399 -4.17 3.68 10.05
N GLU A 400 -4.71 2.84 9.18
CA GLU A 400 -3.92 1.79 8.51
C GLU A 400 -3.08 2.33 7.35
N ALA A 401 -1.82 1.91 7.30
CA ALA A 401 -0.95 2.17 6.16
C ALA A 401 -1.46 1.43 4.89
N VAL A 402 -1.35 2.06 3.72
CA VAL A 402 -1.79 1.49 2.42
C VAL A 402 -0.72 1.52 1.33
N TRP A 403 -0.86 0.67 0.32
CA TRP A 403 -0.12 0.74 -0.94
C TRP A 403 -1.02 1.25 -2.07
N GLY A 404 -0.46 2.03 -3.01
CA GLY A 404 -1.12 2.34 -4.28
C GLY A 404 -1.08 1.14 -5.23
N LEU A 405 -2.21 0.77 -5.83
CA LEU A 405 -2.31 -0.39 -6.73
C LEU A 405 -1.80 -0.05 -8.15
N ASP A 406 -1.00 -0.95 -8.73
CA ASP A 406 -0.50 -0.84 -10.12
C ASP A 406 -1.46 -1.54 -11.08
N LEU A 407 -2.57 -0.89 -11.41
CA LEU A 407 -3.66 -1.47 -12.21
C LEU A 407 -3.23 -1.82 -13.65
N GLU A 408 -2.39 -0.99 -14.28
CA GLU A 408 -1.83 -1.26 -15.61
C GLU A 408 -0.76 -2.38 -15.56
N GLY A 409 -0.03 -2.51 -14.44
CA GLY A 409 0.81 -3.67 -14.14
C GLY A 409 0.01 -4.97 -14.07
N MET A 410 -1.09 -4.99 -13.31
CA MET A 410 -2.02 -6.13 -13.24
C MET A 410 -2.57 -6.49 -14.64
N ARG A 411 -3.18 -5.51 -15.32
CA ARG A 411 -3.80 -5.65 -16.65
C ARG A 411 -2.84 -6.21 -17.71
N SER A 412 -1.59 -5.74 -17.70
CA SER A 412 -0.59 -6.17 -18.68
C SER A 412 0.11 -7.49 -18.33
N GLY A 413 -0.16 -8.07 -17.15
CA GLY A 413 0.45 -9.32 -16.68
C GLY A 413 1.97 -9.27 -16.49
N LYS A 414 2.57 -8.07 -16.57
CA LYS A 414 4.02 -7.88 -16.50
C LYS A 414 4.51 -8.06 -15.06
N PRO A 415 5.74 -8.54 -14.83
CA PRO A 415 6.39 -8.34 -13.54
C PRO A 415 6.50 -6.83 -13.23
N PRO A 416 6.45 -6.40 -11.95
CA PRO A 416 6.34 -5.00 -11.56
C PRO A 416 7.41 -4.13 -12.24
N THR A 417 6.98 -3.07 -12.91
CA THR A 417 7.75 -2.47 -14.01
C THR A 417 8.79 -1.43 -13.56
N THR A 418 9.89 -1.89 -12.95
CA THR A 418 11.15 -1.11 -12.88
C THR A 418 12.35 -2.03 -12.66
N THR A 419 13.56 -1.56 -13.03
CA THR A 419 14.75 -2.40 -13.12
C THR A 419 15.33 -2.83 -11.76
N GLY A 420 14.85 -3.96 -11.22
CA GLY A 420 15.43 -4.61 -10.04
C GLY A 420 14.94 -6.05 -9.85
N ASN A 421 15.86 -7.02 -9.81
CA ASN A 421 15.56 -8.41 -9.45
C ASN A 421 15.28 -8.53 -7.94
N ALA A 422 14.06 -8.24 -7.52
CA ALA A 422 13.63 -8.30 -6.12
C ALA A 422 12.31 -9.08 -5.95
N ARG A 423 12.42 -10.40 -5.72
CA ARG A 423 11.31 -11.24 -5.23
C ARG A 423 11.15 -11.06 -3.71
N GLY A 424 10.58 -9.94 -3.33
CA GLY A 424 10.18 -9.56 -1.97
C GLY A 424 9.11 -8.47 -2.03
N GLY A 425 8.34 -8.29 -0.96
CA GLY A 425 7.16 -7.42 -0.92
C GLY A 425 5.85 -8.19 -1.20
N GLY A 426 4.93 -8.16 -0.25
CA GLY A 426 3.72 -9.01 -0.19
C GLY A 426 2.61 -8.65 -1.18
N SER A 427 2.81 -8.97 -2.46
CA SER A 427 1.72 -9.03 -3.44
C SER A 427 0.85 -10.26 -3.17
N VAL A 428 -0.40 -10.06 -2.78
CA VAL A 428 -1.44 -11.11 -2.83
C VAL A 428 -1.58 -11.54 -4.29
N VAL A 429 -1.71 -12.86 -4.55
CA VAL A 429 -1.66 -13.42 -5.91
C VAL A 429 -2.69 -12.73 -6.84
N GLY A 430 -2.18 -11.91 -7.76
CA GLY A 430 -2.97 -11.12 -8.72
C GLY A 430 -2.92 -9.60 -8.50
N MET A 431 -2.67 -9.12 -7.28
CA MET A 431 -2.74 -7.70 -6.92
C MET A 431 -1.34 -7.06 -6.85
N GLN A 432 -0.99 -6.26 -7.86
CA GLN A 432 0.29 -5.53 -7.92
C GLN A 432 0.21 -4.17 -7.23
N ILE A 433 1.34 -3.73 -6.65
CA ILE A 433 1.49 -2.43 -5.98
C ILE A 433 2.60 -1.60 -6.64
N HIS A 434 2.44 -0.29 -6.65
CA HIS A 434 3.52 0.63 -6.97
C HIS A 434 4.56 0.62 -5.85
N ARG A 435 5.77 0.15 -6.18
CA ARG A 435 6.84 -0.11 -5.19
C ARG A 435 7.57 1.16 -4.74
N PRO A 436 7.80 1.36 -3.43
CA PRO A 436 8.43 2.59 -2.92
C PRO A 436 9.90 2.73 -3.34
N GLU A 437 10.63 1.62 -3.49
CA GLU A 437 12.04 1.64 -3.91
C GLU A 437 12.18 2.20 -5.33
N ALA A 438 11.20 1.92 -6.21
CA ALA A 438 11.17 2.44 -7.57
C ALA A 438 10.93 3.96 -7.59
N ALA A 439 9.94 4.42 -6.83
CA ALA A 439 9.62 5.84 -6.68
C ALA A 439 10.83 6.63 -6.11
N ARG A 440 11.41 6.15 -5.01
CA ARG A 440 12.63 6.72 -4.41
C ARG A 440 13.79 6.76 -5.39
N SER A 441 14.04 5.66 -6.10
CA SER A 441 15.14 5.57 -7.07
C SER A 441 14.89 6.38 -8.36
N TYR A 442 13.66 6.85 -8.59
CA TYR A 442 13.33 7.81 -9.64
C TYR A 442 13.65 9.24 -9.18
N LEU A 443 13.18 9.65 -7.99
CA LEU A 443 13.46 10.95 -7.38
C LEU A 443 14.97 11.24 -7.33
N LEU A 444 15.76 10.33 -6.75
CA LEU A 444 17.22 10.45 -6.60
C LEU A 444 17.99 10.60 -7.92
N LYS A 445 17.36 10.38 -9.08
CA LYS A 445 18.01 10.45 -10.40
C LYS A 445 17.54 11.62 -11.27
N ALA A 446 16.49 12.32 -10.85
CA ALA A 446 15.65 13.16 -11.72
C ALA A 446 15.94 14.66 -11.70
N PHE A 447 16.84 15.14 -10.83
CA PHE A 447 17.04 16.57 -10.57
C PHE A 447 18.53 16.98 -10.69
N PRO A 448 19.15 16.91 -11.88
CA PRO A 448 20.45 17.53 -12.12
C PRO A 448 20.37 19.07 -12.01
N THR A 449 21.51 19.71 -11.71
CA THR A 449 21.59 21.18 -11.75
C THR A 449 21.49 21.66 -13.20
N ALA A 450 20.91 22.84 -13.42
CA ALA A 450 20.87 23.45 -14.74
C ALA A 450 22.27 23.56 -15.37
N PRO A 451 22.43 23.28 -16.68
CA PRO A 451 23.68 23.60 -17.36
C PRO A 451 23.93 25.12 -17.31
N PRO A 452 25.20 25.57 -17.21
CA PRO A 452 25.50 27.00 -17.31
C PRO A 452 25.03 27.52 -18.68
N ALA A 453 24.43 28.71 -18.69
CA ALA A 453 23.96 29.35 -19.91
C ALA A 453 25.10 29.46 -20.94
N GLU A 454 24.79 29.36 -22.23
CA GLU A 454 25.77 29.34 -23.33
C GLU A 454 26.42 30.72 -23.58
N THR A 455 27.21 31.19 -22.62
CA THR A 455 28.24 32.21 -22.89
C THR A 455 29.22 31.63 -23.92
N SER A 456 29.53 32.39 -24.97
CA SER A 456 30.30 31.96 -26.14
C SER A 456 31.81 31.79 -25.84
N ALA A 457 32.15 30.88 -24.94
CA ALA A 457 33.50 30.56 -24.51
C ALA A 457 33.83 29.10 -24.85
N THR A 458 34.89 28.87 -25.63
CA THR A 458 35.28 27.56 -26.16
C THR A 458 35.98 26.67 -25.12
N GLY A 459 35.31 26.39 -24.01
CA GLY A 459 35.80 25.54 -22.91
C GLY A 459 34.91 24.33 -22.68
N LYS A 460 35.41 23.12 -22.97
CA LYS A 460 34.72 21.88 -22.54
C LYS A 460 34.81 21.75 -21.03
N SER A 461 33.71 21.99 -20.32
CA SER A 461 33.59 21.73 -18.89
C SER A 461 34.06 20.30 -18.56
N PRO A 462 34.87 20.08 -17.50
CA PRO A 462 35.37 18.76 -17.16
C PRO A 462 34.20 17.80 -16.87
N LYS A 463 34.24 16.59 -17.45
CA LYS A 463 33.21 15.58 -17.23
C LYS A 463 33.21 15.16 -15.75
N LYS A 464 32.19 15.61 -15.01
CA LYS A 464 31.91 15.15 -13.63
C LYS A 464 31.83 13.61 -13.61
N THR A 465 32.36 13.00 -12.55
CA THR A 465 32.26 11.54 -12.39
C THR A 465 30.81 11.13 -12.11
N LEU A 466 30.41 9.90 -12.45
CA LEU A 466 29.04 9.44 -12.20
C LEU A 466 28.64 9.59 -10.72
N LYS A 467 29.55 9.29 -9.78
CA LYS A 467 29.30 9.49 -8.35
C LYS A 467 29.05 10.97 -7.99
N ALA A 468 29.75 11.90 -8.63
CA ALA A 468 29.53 13.33 -8.40
C ALA A 468 28.19 13.81 -8.99
N VAL A 469 27.80 13.29 -10.16
CA VAL A 469 26.51 13.59 -10.80
C VAL A 469 25.34 12.98 -10.01
N ASP A 470 25.50 11.79 -9.43
CA ASP A 470 24.47 11.19 -8.60
C ASP A 470 24.34 11.92 -7.24
N ALA A 471 25.46 12.36 -6.63
CA ALA A 471 25.43 13.15 -5.39
C ALA A 471 24.82 14.54 -5.58
N GLU A 472 25.13 15.23 -6.68
CA GLU A 472 24.52 16.52 -7.06
C GLU A 472 23.00 16.42 -7.15
N LYS A 473 22.47 15.32 -7.69
CA LYS A 473 21.02 15.07 -7.77
C LYS A 473 20.38 14.77 -6.42
N GLU A 474 21.11 14.14 -5.52
CA GLU A 474 20.68 13.86 -4.14
C GLU A 474 20.63 15.16 -3.32
N GLU A 475 21.61 16.05 -3.50
CA GLU A 475 21.63 17.41 -2.93
C GLU A 475 20.48 18.28 -3.48
N ASN A 476 20.32 18.35 -4.81
CA ASN A 476 19.22 19.07 -5.47
C ASN A 476 17.83 18.54 -5.07
N LEU A 477 17.69 17.21 -4.86
CA LEU A 477 16.45 16.63 -4.34
C LEU A 477 16.17 17.12 -2.90
N GLY A 478 17.20 17.21 -2.06
CA GLY A 478 17.08 17.73 -0.70
C GLY A 478 16.65 19.19 -0.65
N LEU A 479 17.16 20.01 -1.56
CA LEU A 479 16.75 21.42 -1.73
C LEU A 479 15.32 21.53 -2.30
N LEU A 480 14.92 20.70 -3.27
CA LEU A 480 13.56 20.66 -3.80
C LEU A 480 12.54 20.25 -2.73
N LEU A 481 12.82 19.19 -1.97
CA LEU A 481 11.97 18.75 -0.87
C LEU A 481 11.92 19.79 0.25
N GLY A 482 13.03 20.50 0.52
CA GLY A 482 13.05 21.63 1.45
C GLY A 482 12.21 22.83 0.97
N ALA A 483 12.22 23.13 -0.32
CA ALA A 483 11.37 24.18 -0.89
C ALA A 483 9.88 23.85 -0.74
N LEU A 484 9.50 22.59 -1.04
CA LEU A 484 8.14 22.09 -0.85
C LEU A 484 7.73 22.08 0.63
N ARG A 485 8.66 21.68 1.50
CA ARG A 485 8.48 21.64 2.94
C ARG A 485 8.06 23.00 3.50
N LEU A 486 8.88 24.02 3.24
CA LEU A 486 8.64 25.38 3.71
C LEU A 486 7.34 25.99 3.14
N VAL A 487 6.91 25.56 1.94
CA VAL A 487 5.58 25.91 1.40
C VAL A 487 4.47 25.26 2.21
N TYR A 488 4.49 23.93 2.39
CA TYR A 488 3.43 23.23 3.10
C TYR A 488 3.33 23.65 4.57
N ASP A 489 4.46 23.77 5.28
CA ASP A 489 4.50 24.27 6.67
C ASP A 489 3.84 25.67 6.78
N SER A 490 4.15 26.60 5.86
CA SER A 490 3.55 27.96 5.88
C SER A 490 2.02 27.99 5.68
N TRP A 491 1.43 26.90 5.20
CA TRP A 491 -0.01 26.77 4.94
C TRP A 491 -0.72 25.75 5.83
N ALA A 492 0.00 24.93 6.60
CA ALA A 492 -0.55 23.79 7.34
C ALA A 492 -1.64 24.20 8.36
N ASP A 493 -1.35 25.19 9.22
CA ASP A 493 -2.30 25.70 10.21
C ASP A 493 -3.47 26.51 9.60
N HIS A 494 -3.42 26.76 8.28
CA HIS A 494 -4.29 27.71 7.59
C HIS A 494 -5.20 27.07 6.55
N LEU A 495 -5.11 25.75 6.33
CA LEU A 495 -5.89 24.99 5.34
C LEU A 495 -6.26 23.61 5.88
N THR A 496 -7.47 23.14 5.58
CA THR A 496 -7.79 21.73 5.79
C THR A 496 -6.97 20.85 4.82
N ALA A 497 -6.74 19.58 5.17
CA ALA A 497 -6.05 18.61 4.33
C ALA A 497 -6.60 18.56 2.88
N THR A 498 -7.92 18.60 2.72
CA THR A 498 -8.60 18.60 1.41
C THR A 498 -8.38 19.90 0.60
N GLU A 499 -8.19 21.04 1.27
CA GLU A 499 -7.85 22.31 0.63
C GLU A 499 -6.36 22.36 0.26
N LEU A 500 -5.49 21.84 1.12
CA LEU A 500 -4.06 21.72 0.86
C LEU A 500 -3.80 20.82 -0.35
N ASP A 501 -4.48 19.67 -0.47
CA ASP A 501 -4.43 18.79 -1.63
C ASP A 501 -4.82 19.50 -2.94
N ARG A 502 -5.93 20.26 -2.88
CA ARG A 502 -6.42 21.05 -4.02
C ARG A 502 -5.44 22.16 -4.42
N ARG A 503 -4.81 22.85 -3.45
CA ARG A 503 -3.82 23.90 -3.72
C ARG A 503 -2.50 23.34 -4.22
N ALA A 504 -2.04 22.21 -3.70
CA ALA A 504 -0.80 21.56 -4.15
C ALA A 504 -0.78 21.27 -5.65
N TRP A 505 -1.92 20.88 -6.24
CA TRP A 505 -2.04 20.74 -7.69
C TRP A 505 -1.95 22.07 -8.43
N ALA A 506 -2.59 23.14 -7.93
CA ALA A 506 -2.51 24.47 -8.54
C ALA A 506 -1.08 25.05 -8.47
N TRP A 507 -0.41 24.88 -7.32
CA TRP A 507 0.99 25.22 -7.10
C TRP A 507 1.91 24.47 -8.07
N TYR A 508 1.78 23.15 -8.18
CA TYR A 508 2.49 22.36 -9.18
C TYR A 508 2.25 22.88 -10.61
N VAL A 509 1.01 23.20 -10.97
CA VAL A 509 0.67 23.73 -12.30
C VAL A 509 1.33 25.08 -12.58
N ALA A 510 1.52 25.92 -11.55
CA ALA A 510 2.15 27.24 -11.66
C ALA A 510 3.70 27.19 -11.78
N VAL A 511 4.37 26.25 -11.10
CA VAL A 511 5.86 26.19 -11.09
C VAL A 511 6.46 25.13 -12.02
N ARG A 512 5.68 24.16 -12.50
CA ARG A 512 6.22 23.09 -13.38
C ARG A 512 6.91 23.67 -14.63
N PRO A 513 7.99 23.03 -15.12
CA PRO A 513 8.64 23.45 -16.35
C PRO A 513 7.69 23.63 -17.53
N GLU A 514 7.86 24.71 -18.27
CA GLU A 514 7.28 24.88 -19.60
C GLU A 514 7.94 23.93 -20.59
N VAL A 515 7.12 23.26 -21.41
CA VAL A 515 7.53 22.38 -22.50
C VAL A 515 6.46 22.43 -23.58
N ASP A 516 6.85 22.11 -24.81
CA ASP A 516 5.99 22.16 -26.00
C ASP A 516 4.60 21.52 -25.85
N HIS A 517 3.66 22.06 -26.62
CA HIS A 517 2.34 21.48 -26.78
C HIS A 517 2.37 20.29 -27.75
N GLY A 518 1.71 19.18 -27.37
CA GLY A 518 1.63 17.99 -28.20
C GLY A 518 2.71 16.94 -27.87
N PRO A 519 3.07 16.06 -28.84
CA PRO A 519 3.96 14.92 -28.59
C PRO A 519 5.43 15.25 -28.32
N SER A 520 5.92 16.46 -28.66
CA SER A 520 7.32 16.88 -28.42
C SER A 520 7.60 17.18 -26.95
N GLY A 521 6.67 17.84 -26.24
CA GLY A 521 6.77 18.08 -24.80
C GLY A 521 6.58 16.83 -23.92
N TRP A 522 6.35 15.65 -24.51
CA TRP A 522 6.19 14.42 -23.74
C TRP A 522 7.53 13.93 -23.18
N GLY A 523 7.70 14.05 -21.86
CA GLY A 523 8.95 13.67 -21.19
C GLY A 523 10.12 14.61 -21.50
N ALA A 524 9.83 15.78 -22.09
CA ALA A 524 10.79 16.88 -22.20
C ALA A 524 11.08 17.47 -20.82
N LYS A 525 12.31 17.93 -20.65
CA LYS A 525 12.78 18.68 -19.49
C LYS A 525 12.59 20.17 -19.70
N GLY A 526 12.57 20.92 -18.60
CA GLY A 526 12.85 22.34 -18.60
C GLY A 526 13.47 22.79 -17.28
N LEU A 527 13.83 24.07 -17.20
CA LEU A 527 14.43 24.68 -16.02
C LEU A 527 13.35 24.97 -14.95
N LEU A 528 13.75 24.85 -13.69
CA LEU A 528 12.95 25.16 -12.52
C LEU A 528 13.83 25.84 -11.46
N PRO A 529 13.77 27.18 -11.32
CA PRO A 529 14.30 27.89 -10.16
C PRO A 529 13.52 27.49 -8.91
N LEU A 530 14.20 27.03 -7.85
CA LEU A 530 13.51 26.63 -6.62
C LEU A 530 12.95 27.83 -5.83
N ASP A 531 13.46 29.04 -6.08
CA ASP A 531 12.85 30.29 -5.61
C ASP A 531 11.38 30.44 -6.06
N ASN A 532 11.02 29.95 -7.27
CA ASN A 532 9.63 29.96 -7.73
C ASN A 532 8.71 29.10 -6.83
N ILE A 533 9.27 28.11 -6.13
CA ILE A 533 8.55 27.30 -5.14
C ILE A 533 8.49 28.05 -3.81
N LEU A 534 9.60 28.61 -3.32
CA LEU A 534 9.61 29.42 -2.08
C LEU A 534 8.63 30.60 -2.12
N ASN A 535 8.41 31.20 -3.29
CA ASN A 535 7.44 32.28 -3.50
C ASN A 535 5.96 31.84 -3.41
N LEU A 536 5.66 30.54 -3.32
CA LEU A 536 4.32 30.01 -3.07
C LEU A 536 3.94 29.97 -1.57
N ARG A 537 4.91 30.24 -0.67
CA ARG A 537 4.66 30.34 0.76
C ARG A 537 3.56 31.35 1.08
N ARG A 538 2.84 31.10 2.18
CA ARG A 538 1.97 32.10 2.77
C ARG A 538 2.84 33.30 3.18
N LYS A 539 2.51 34.47 2.67
CA LYS A 539 3.04 35.75 3.17
C LYS A 539 2.20 36.14 4.39
N GLU A 540 2.86 36.66 5.42
CA GLU A 540 2.24 37.12 6.67
C GLU A 540 1.30 38.32 6.44
#